data_AF-A0A1B6JUF4-F1
#
_entry.id   AF-A0A1B6JUF4-F1
#
_cell.length_a   1.000
_cell.length_b   1.000
_cell.length_c   1.000
_cell.angle_alpha   90.00
_cell.angle_beta   90.00
_cell.angle_gamma   90.00
#
_symmetry.space_group_name_H-M   'P 1'
#
loop_
_entity.id
_entity.type
_entity.pdbx_description
1 polymer ?
#
loop_
_entity_poly.entity_id
_entity_poly.type
_entity_poly.pdbx_seq_one_letter_code
_entity_poly.pdbx_strand_id
1 'polypeptide(L)'
;MEFLLCLEFLVAFLIRLWLSLSDYKQVISDRVEISTPLNSWKRVTEGVMLYNEGTDPYIGDMFHETPLGLVIFHWMIVNIPRWLHLVFICCDLITGYLLYKAAKKCMADLLVRQSKDQHKYAPGVEKLLLVEEELRMAPIYVVSAYLFNP
;
A
#
# COMPACT_ATOMS: atom_id res chain seq x y z
N MET A 1 12.41 7.00 17.67
CA MET A 1 12.07 6.98 16.22
C MET A 1 11.84 5.57 15.72
N GLU A 2 12.80 4.66 15.87
CA GLU A 2 12.58 3.25 15.48
C GLU A 2 11.45 2.58 16.26
N PHE A 3 11.33 2.86 17.56
CA PHE A 3 10.20 2.41 18.36
C PHE A 3 8.85 2.90 17.81
N LEU A 4 8.76 4.19 17.41
CA LEU A 4 7.53 4.76 16.85
C LEU A 4 7.16 4.07 15.53
N LEU A 5 8.15 3.88 14.65
CA LEU A 5 7.96 3.16 13.39
C LEU A 5 7.46 1.72 13.64
N CYS A 6 8.12 0.96 14.51
CA CYS A 6 7.71 -0.40 14.86
C CYS A 6 6.29 -0.43 15.45
N LEU A 7 5.94 0.55 16.28
CA LEU A 7 4.59 0.69 16.84
C LEU A 7 3.56 0.96 15.74
N GLU A 8 3.83 1.85 14.79
CA GLU A 8 2.95 2.12 13.64
C GLU A 8 2.70 0.85 12.83
N PHE A 9 3.76 0.12 12.47
CA PHE A 9 3.63 -1.14 11.74
C PHE A 9 2.83 -2.20 12.52
N LEU A 10 3.05 -2.30 13.83
CA LEU A 10 2.32 -3.22 14.69
C LEU A 10 0.83 -2.86 14.75
N VAL A 11 0.50 -1.59 15.00
CA VAL A 11 -0.88 -1.13 15.06
C VAL A 11 -1.57 -1.29 13.70
N ALA A 12 -0.90 -0.92 12.60
CA ALA A 12 -1.40 -1.11 11.24
C ALA A 12 -1.70 -2.58 10.93
N PHE A 13 -0.80 -3.49 11.32
CA PHE A 13 -1.00 -4.94 11.22
C PHE A 13 -2.21 -5.41 12.02
N LEU A 14 -2.31 -5.02 13.29
CA LEU A 14 -3.39 -5.44 14.18
C LEU A 14 -4.76 -4.95 13.69
N ILE A 15 -4.85 -3.70 13.22
CA ILE A 15 -6.09 -3.14 12.66
C ILE A 15 -6.53 -3.96 11.44
N ARG A 16 -5.61 -4.22 10.48
CA ARG A 16 -5.95 -4.96 9.26
C ARG A 16 -6.30 -6.41 9.56
N LEU A 17 -5.60 -7.04 10.51
CA LEU A 17 -5.89 -8.40 10.95
C LEU A 17 -7.28 -8.47 11.59
N TRP A 18 -7.59 -7.53 12.50
CA TRP A 18 -8.89 -7.44 13.14
C TRP A 18 -10.01 -7.23 12.12
N LEU A 19 -9.86 -6.26 11.21
CA LEU A 19 -10.84 -6.02 10.13
C LEU A 19 -11.06 -7.25 9.25
N SER A 20 -9.97 -7.93 8.86
CA SER A 20 -10.01 -9.10 7.98
C SER A 20 -10.69 -10.32 8.61
N LEU A 21 -10.67 -10.43 9.94
CA LEU A 21 -11.28 -11.51 10.70
C LEU A 21 -12.68 -11.17 11.22
N SER A 22 -13.05 -9.89 11.22
CA SER A 22 -14.37 -9.42 11.68
C SER A 22 -15.47 -9.56 10.63
N ASP A 23 -16.72 -9.57 11.09
CA ASP A 23 -17.90 -9.56 10.21
C ASP A 23 -18.02 -8.25 9.39
N TYR A 24 -17.33 -7.19 9.81
CA TYR A 24 -17.26 -5.93 9.05
C TYR A 24 -16.63 -6.11 7.67
N LYS A 25 -15.82 -7.15 7.45
CA LYS A 25 -15.23 -7.44 6.14
C LYS A 25 -16.27 -7.47 5.02
N GLN A 26 -17.40 -8.15 5.24
CA GLN A 26 -18.47 -8.24 4.23
C GLN A 26 -19.15 -6.88 4.04
N VAL A 27 -19.52 -6.23 5.15
CA VAL A 27 -20.18 -4.92 5.14
C VAL A 27 -19.35 -3.87 4.40
N ILE A 28 -18.03 -3.87 4.57
CA ILE A 28 -17.08 -2.98 3.91
C ILE A 28 -16.94 -3.34 2.43
N SER A 29 -16.82 -4.63 2.11
CA SER A 29 -16.65 -5.11 0.73
C SER A 29 -17.85 -4.81 -0.18
N ASP A 30 -19.04 -4.64 0.39
CA ASP A 30 -20.26 -4.33 -0.36
C ASP A 30 -20.44 -2.82 -0.60
N ARG A 31 -19.58 -1.96 -0.03
CA ARG A 31 -19.62 -0.52 -0.26
C ARG A 31 -18.91 -0.16 -1.56
N VAL A 32 -19.65 0.51 -2.45
CA VAL A 32 -19.15 0.99 -3.75
C VAL A 32 -18.00 2.01 -3.63
N GLU A 33 -17.90 2.70 -2.49
CA GLU A 33 -16.82 3.63 -2.16
C GLU A 33 -15.47 2.93 -2.01
N ILE A 34 -15.49 1.65 -1.63
CA ILE A 34 -14.30 0.87 -1.26
C ILE A 34 -14.04 -0.23 -2.30
N SER A 35 -15.10 -0.82 -2.85
CA SER A 35 -15.05 -1.93 -3.80
C SER A 35 -15.75 -1.52 -5.09
N THR A 36 -14.97 -1.13 -6.09
CA THR A 36 -15.50 -0.68 -7.38
C THR A 36 -15.65 -1.87 -8.36
N PRO A 37 -16.48 -1.73 -9.41
CA PRO A 37 -16.61 -2.76 -10.45
C PRO A 37 -15.30 -3.14 -11.13
N LEU A 38 -14.30 -2.25 -11.13
CA LEU A 38 -13.01 -2.47 -11.81
C LEU A 38 -11.96 -3.16 -10.92
N ASN A 39 -11.99 -2.96 -9.61
CA ASN A 39 -10.91 -3.41 -8.70
C ASN A 39 -11.41 -4.25 -7.51
N SER A 40 -12.64 -4.75 -7.55
CA SER A 40 -13.16 -5.57 -6.46
C SER A 40 -12.54 -6.96 -6.45
N TRP A 41 -12.20 -7.47 -5.25
CA TRP A 41 -11.75 -8.85 -5.06
C TRP A 41 -12.76 -9.87 -5.62
N LYS A 42 -14.06 -9.53 -5.59
CA LYS A 42 -15.15 -10.34 -6.16
C LYS A 42 -14.93 -10.61 -7.65
N ARG A 43 -14.52 -9.61 -8.44
CA ARG A 43 -14.24 -9.77 -9.88
C ARG A 43 -13.04 -10.68 -10.12
N VAL A 44 -12.01 -10.59 -9.29
CA VAL A 44 -10.86 -11.50 -9.35
C VAL A 44 -11.32 -12.94 -9.10
N THR A 45 -12.14 -13.17 -8.08
CA THR A 45 -12.66 -14.52 -7.79
C THR A 45 -13.57 -15.07 -8.88
N GLU A 46 -14.43 -14.23 -9.47
CA GLU A 46 -15.31 -14.60 -10.60
C GLU A 46 -14.49 -14.93 -11.85
N GLY A 47 -13.50 -14.11 -12.21
CA GLY A 47 -12.62 -14.37 -13.34
C GLY A 47 -11.79 -15.63 -13.18
N VAL A 48 -11.27 -15.91 -11.98
CA VAL A 48 -10.59 -17.17 -11.68
C VAL A 48 -11.53 -18.37 -11.78
N MET A 49 -12.80 -18.23 -11.38
CA MET A 49 -13.80 -19.29 -11.52
C MET A 49 -14.12 -19.60 -12.98
N LEU A 50 -14.30 -18.58 -13.83
CA LEU A 50 -14.47 -18.77 -15.28
C LEU A 50 -13.27 -19.45 -15.93
N TYR A 51 -12.06 -19.03 -15.54
CA TYR A 51 -10.81 -19.64 -15.99
C TYR A 51 -10.76 -21.14 -15.65
N ASN A 52 -11.20 -21.52 -14.44
CA ASN A 52 -11.26 -22.92 -14.02
C ASN A 52 -12.28 -23.76 -14.81
N GLU A 53 -13.36 -23.13 -15.28
CA GLU A 53 -14.39 -23.76 -16.11
C GLU A 53 -13.99 -23.82 -17.60
N GLY A 54 -12.79 -23.33 -17.96
CA GLY A 54 -12.32 -23.29 -19.34
C GLY A 54 -12.96 -22.18 -20.19
N THR A 55 -13.64 -21.24 -19.55
CA THR A 55 -14.20 -20.04 -20.19
C THR A 55 -13.20 -18.90 -20.10
N ASP A 56 -13.03 -18.16 -21.19
CA ASP A 56 -12.14 -17.00 -21.22
C ASP A 56 -12.67 -15.88 -20.29
N PRO A 57 -11.97 -15.54 -19.20
CA PRO A 57 -12.42 -14.54 -18.23
C PRO A 57 -12.37 -13.10 -18.76
N TYR A 58 -11.66 -12.87 -19.88
CA TYR A 58 -11.55 -11.56 -20.51
C TYR A 58 -12.73 -11.25 -21.45
N ILE A 59 -13.58 -12.24 -21.74
CA ILE A 59 -14.80 -12.02 -22.51
C ILE A 59 -15.85 -11.33 -21.63
N GLY A 60 -16.44 -10.25 -22.15
CA GLY A 60 -17.57 -9.59 -21.50
C GLY A 60 -17.22 -8.62 -20.37
N ASP A 61 -16.01 -8.07 -20.36
CA ASP A 61 -15.58 -6.98 -19.46
C ASP A 61 -15.66 -7.35 -17.96
N MET A 62 -15.48 -8.65 -17.65
CA MET A 62 -15.59 -9.17 -16.27
C MET A 62 -14.27 -9.12 -15.51
N PHE A 63 -13.15 -9.34 -16.20
CA PHE A 63 -11.82 -9.41 -15.60
C PHE A 63 -10.85 -8.42 -16.25
N HIS A 64 -10.27 -7.55 -15.43
CA HIS A 64 -9.43 -6.43 -15.87
C HIS A 64 -7.96 -6.57 -15.48
N GLU A 65 -7.62 -7.63 -14.75
CA GLU A 65 -6.25 -7.90 -14.30
C GLU A 65 -5.42 -8.55 -15.40
N THR A 66 -4.10 -8.36 -15.34
CA THR A 66 -3.19 -8.92 -16.35
C THR A 66 -3.23 -10.46 -16.38
N PRO A 67 -2.90 -11.11 -17.51
CA PRO A 67 -2.83 -12.59 -17.57
C PRO A 67 -1.88 -13.20 -16.54
N LEU A 68 -0.79 -12.51 -16.21
CA LEU A 68 0.10 -12.92 -15.13
C LEU A 68 -0.60 -12.85 -13.77
N GLY A 69 -1.35 -11.77 -13.52
CA GLY A 69 -2.22 -11.63 -12.35
C GLY A 69 -3.23 -12.77 -12.23
N LEU A 70 -3.90 -13.14 -13.33
CA LEU A 70 -4.84 -14.27 -13.35
C LEU A 70 -4.19 -15.57 -12.86
N VAL A 71 -3.01 -15.92 -13.38
CA VAL A 71 -2.29 -17.15 -12.98
C VAL A 71 -1.90 -17.10 -11.50
N ILE A 72 -1.42 -15.95 -11.02
CA ILE A 72 -1.06 -15.76 -9.61
C ILE A 72 -2.28 -15.89 -8.71
N PHE A 73 -3.37 -15.19 -9.02
CA PHE A 73 -4.59 -15.22 -8.21
C PHE A 73 -5.26 -16.60 -8.23
N HIS A 74 -5.29 -17.26 -9.39
CA HIS A 74 -5.72 -18.65 -9.50
C HIS A 74 -4.92 -19.55 -8.56
N TRP A 75 -3.58 -19.49 -8.63
CA TRP A 75 -2.73 -20.29 -7.75
C TRP A 75 -2.97 -19.97 -6.26
N MET A 76 -3.10 -18.69 -5.90
CA MET A 76 -3.33 -18.27 -4.51
C MET A 76 -4.68 -18.75 -3.97
N ILE A 77 -5.74 -18.60 -4.76
CA ILE A 77 -7.10 -19.02 -4.37
C ILE A 77 -7.18 -20.54 -4.20
N VAL A 78 -6.53 -21.30 -5.07
CA VAL A 78 -6.53 -22.77 -5.00
C VAL A 78 -5.65 -23.31 -3.86
N ASN A 79 -4.44 -22.77 -3.69
CA ASN A 79 -3.45 -23.37 -2.80
C ASN A 79 -3.43 -22.77 -1.39
N ILE A 80 -3.74 -21.47 -1.25
CA ILE A 80 -3.62 -20.74 0.03
C ILE A 80 -4.84 -19.86 0.37
N PRO A 81 -6.10 -20.29 0.17
CA PRO A 81 -7.28 -19.44 0.35
C PRO A 81 -7.42 -18.89 1.77
N ARG A 82 -7.02 -19.67 2.78
CA ARG A 82 -7.07 -19.25 4.20
C ARG A 82 -6.07 -18.16 4.54
N TRP A 83 -4.96 -18.06 3.79
CA TRP A 83 -3.84 -17.15 4.09
C TRP A 83 -3.87 -15.88 3.23
N LEU A 84 -4.84 -15.74 2.32
CA LEU A 84 -4.96 -14.59 1.41
C LEU A 84 -4.91 -13.25 2.13
N HIS A 85 -5.65 -13.12 3.24
CA HIS A 85 -5.68 -11.88 4.03
C HIS A 85 -4.29 -11.51 4.56
N LEU A 86 -3.48 -12.49 4.98
CA LEU A 86 -2.11 -12.24 5.42
C LEU A 86 -1.20 -11.84 4.26
N VAL A 87 -1.39 -12.41 3.06
CA VAL A 87 -0.64 -11.96 1.86
C VAL A 87 -0.90 -10.48 1.59
N PHE A 88 -2.16 -10.05 1.60
CA PHE A 88 -2.50 -8.63 1.40
C PHE A 88 -1.91 -7.73 2.48
N ILE A 89 -2.03 -8.13 3.75
CA ILE A 89 -1.44 -7.37 4.86
C ILE A 89 0.08 -7.26 4.69
N CYS A 90 0.77 -8.35 4.36
CA CYS A 90 2.21 -8.34 4.13
C CYS A 90 2.59 -7.43 2.96
N CYS A 91 1.91 -7.52 1.82
CA CYS A 91 2.14 -6.64 0.68
C CYS A 91 1.97 -5.16 1.05
N ASP A 92 0.95 -4.84 1.84
CA ASP A 92 0.69 -3.48 2.28
C ASP A 92 1.77 -2.94 3.23
N LEU A 93 2.19 -3.73 4.23
CA LEU A 93 3.28 -3.35 5.12
C LEU A 93 4.62 -3.23 4.37
N ILE A 94 4.90 -4.12 3.41
CA ILE A 94 6.08 -4.00 2.55
C ILE A 94 6.04 -2.69 1.78
N THR A 95 4.89 -2.32 1.21
CA THR A 95 4.72 -1.04 0.51
C THR A 95 5.01 0.14 1.42
N GLY A 96 4.44 0.17 2.63
CA GLY A 96 4.73 1.20 3.63
C GLY A 96 6.23 1.29 3.96
N TYR A 97 6.91 0.15 4.11
CA TYR A 97 8.35 0.11 4.38
C TYR A 97 9.20 0.60 3.19
N LEU A 98 8.80 0.29 1.96
CA LEU A 98 9.46 0.79 0.77
C LEU A 98 9.28 2.31 0.63
N LEU A 99 8.09 2.83 0.94
CA LEU A 99 7.82 4.27 0.99
C LEU A 99 8.67 4.97 2.05
N TYR A 100 8.80 4.40 3.25
CA TYR A 100 9.73 4.89 4.27
C TYR A 100 11.15 5.07 3.72
N LYS A 101 11.69 4.02 3.10
CA LYS A 101 13.04 4.02 2.53
C LYS A 101 13.19 5.04 1.40
N ALA A 102 12.19 5.11 0.52
CA ALA A 102 12.16 6.05 -0.58
C ALA A 102 12.16 7.49 -0.07
N ALA A 103 11.29 7.81 0.89
CA ALA A 103 11.20 9.12 1.51
C ALA A 103 12.51 9.49 2.22
N LYS A 104 13.09 8.58 3.02
CA LYS A 104 14.38 8.81 3.70
C LYS A 104 15.51 9.11 2.70
N LYS A 105 15.58 8.36 1.61
CA LYS A 105 16.57 8.58 0.54
C LYS A 105 16.34 9.92 -0.18
N CYS A 106 15.08 10.25 -0.47
CA CYS A 106 14.70 11.51 -1.11
C CYS A 106 15.08 12.71 -0.24
N MET A 107 14.73 12.69 1.05
CA MET A 107 15.06 13.77 1.99
C MET A 107 16.58 13.99 2.13
N ALA A 108 17.35 12.90 2.19
CA ALA A 108 18.80 12.99 2.21
C ALA A 108 19.38 13.61 0.93
N ASP A 109 18.87 13.22 -0.25
CA ASP A 109 19.28 13.81 -1.52
C ASP A 109 18.90 15.30 -1.63
N LEU A 110 17.71 15.67 -1.15
CA LEU A 110 17.26 17.07 -1.09
C LEU A 110 18.16 17.94 -0.22
N LEU A 111 18.59 17.46 0.95
CA LEU A 111 19.53 18.19 1.82
C LEU A 111 20.88 18.42 1.15
N VAL A 112 21.41 17.41 0.45
CA VAL A 112 22.67 17.53 -0.30
C VAL A 112 22.54 18.54 -1.44
N ARG A 113 21.42 18.56 -2.16
CA ARG A 113 21.15 19.57 -3.19
C ARG A 113 21.02 20.97 -2.58
N GLN A 114 20.32 21.08 -1.46
CA GLN A 114 20.13 22.35 -0.75
C GLN A 114 21.45 23.00 -0.34
N SER A 115 22.37 22.21 0.23
CA SER A 115 23.70 22.71 0.62
C SER A 115 24.55 23.16 -0.58
N LYS A 116 24.42 22.50 -1.75
CA LYS A 116 25.12 22.91 -2.98
C LYS A 116 24.57 24.20 -3.56
N ASP A 117 23.24 24.34 -3.59
CA ASP A 117 22.54 25.47 -4.21
C ASP A 117 22.29 26.63 -3.25
N GLN A 118 22.75 26.55 -2.00
CA GLN A 118 22.52 27.55 -0.95
C GLN A 118 22.89 28.98 -1.38
N HIS A 119 23.92 29.14 -2.21
CA HIS A 119 24.37 30.41 -2.75
C HIS A 119 23.38 31.09 -3.72
N LYS A 120 22.41 30.33 -4.27
CA LYS A 120 21.39 30.83 -5.21
C LYS A 120 20.13 31.33 -4.50
N TYR A 121 20.04 31.14 -3.19
CA TYR A 121 18.83 31.41 -2.43
C TYR A 121 18.69 32.89 -2.07
N ALA A 122 17.45 33.39 -2.14
CA ALA A 122 17.13 34.76 -1.76
C ALA A 122 17.31 34.95 -0.23
N PRO A 123 17.69 36.14 0.24
CA PRO A 123 17.77 36.43 1.67
C PRO A 123 16.39 36.27 2.33
N GLY A 124 16.31 35.67 3.52
CA GLY A 124 15.07 35.52 4.28
C GLY A 124 14.35 34.16 4.12
N VAL A 125 14.91 33.22 3.35
CA VAL A 125 14.33 31.87 3.15
C VAL A 125 14.81 30.83 4.17
N GLU A 126 15.55 31.23 5.20
CA GLU A 126 16.20 30.32 6.15
C GLU A 126 15.19 29.43 6.89
N LYS A 127 13.96 29.93 7.09
CA LYS A 127 12.85 29.18 7.70
C LYS A 127 12.23 28.11 6.80
N LEU A 128 12.50 28.16 5.49
CA LEU A 128 12.01 27.18 4.50
C LEU A 128 13.06 26.10 4.19
N LEU A 129 14.27 26.25 4.71
CA LEU A 129 15.35 25.29 4.50
C LEU A 129 15.12 24.04 5.35
N LEU A 130 15.40 22.89 4.74
CA LEU A 130 15.32 21.59 5.39
C LEU A 130 16.21 21.55 6.63
N VAL A 131 15.61 21.12 7.75
CA VAL A 131 16.30 20.91 9.03
C VAL A 131 16.59 19.42 9.22
N GLU A 132 17.67 19.07 9.93
CA GLU A 132 18.03 17.68 10.21
C GLU A 132 16.93 16.87 10.93
N GLU A 133 16.08 17.54 11.71
CA GLU A 133 14.93 16.92 12.37
C GLU A 133 13.87 16.45 11.36
N GLU A 134 13.62 17.23 10.31
CA GLU A 134 12.69 16.87 9.23
C GLU A 134 13.19 15.67 8.42
N LEU A 135 14.51 15.48 8.32
CA LEU A 135 15.10 14.27 7.73
C LEU A 135 14.70 12.99 8.46
N ARG A 136 14.38 13.10 9.76
CA ARG A 136 13.98 11.97 10.60
C ARG A 136 12.46 11.82 10.66
N MET A 137 11.73 12.93 10.76
CA MET A 137 10.27 12.94 10.92
C MET A 137 9.52 12.74 9.60
N ALA A 138 9.94 13.38 8.51
CA ALA A 138 9.19 13.33 7.24
C ALA A 138 9.01 11.90 6.69
N PRO A 139 10.03 11.02 6.69
CA PRO A 139 9.83 9.64 6.26
C PRO A 139 8.84 8.86 7.13
N ILE A 140 8.76 9.19 8.43
CA ILE A 140 7.77 8.59 9.32
C ILE A 140 6.39 9.10 8.97
N TYR A 141 6.19 10.41 8.81
CA TYR A 141 4.89 10.95 8.40
C TYR A 141 4.39 10.38 7.07
N VAL A 142 5.28 10.12 6.11
CA VAL A 142 4.92 9.43 4.85
C VAL A 142 4.35 8.03 5.13
N VAL A 143 4.97 7.28 6.03
CA VAL A 143 4.50 5.94 6.43
C VAL A 143 3.21 6.03 7.23
N SER A 144 3.11 6.94 8.20
CA SER A 144 1.90 7.14 8.99
C SER A 144 0.72 7.50 8.08
N ALA A 145 0.93 8.42 7.13
CA ALA A 145 -0.07 8.80 6.14
C ALA A 145 -0.46 7.60 5.26
N TYR A 146 0.48 6.77 4.81
CA TYR A 146 0.15 5.60 4.02
C TYR A 146 -0.59 4.51 4.82
N LEU A 147 -0.10 4.15 6.01
CA LEU A 147 -0.63 3.02 6.79
C LEU A 147 -1.98 3.30 7.45
N PHE A 148 -2.30 4.57 7.71
CA PHE A 148 -3.49 5.00 8.46
C PHE A 148 -4.43 5.92 7.67
N ASN A 149 -4.19 6.15 6.38
CA ASN A 149 -5.19 6.74 5.51
C ASN A 149 -6.22 5.65 5.12
N PRO A 150 -7.53 5.87 5.39
CA PRO A 150 -8.59 4.91 5.07
C PRO A 150 -8.74 4.64 3.57
#